data_AF-A0A1W9V300-F1
#
_entry.id   AF-A0A1W9V300-F1
#
_cell.length_a   1.000
_cell.length_b   1.000
_cell.length_c   1.000
_cell.angle_alpha   90.00
_cell.angle_beta   90.00
_cell.angle_gamma   90.00
#
_symmetry.space_group_name_H-M   'P 1'
#
loop_
_entity.id
_entity.type
_entity.pdbx_description
1 polymer ?
#
loop_
_entity_poly.entity_id
_entity_poly.type
_entity_poly.pdbx_seq_one_letter_code
_entity_poly.pdbx_strand_id
1 'polypeptide(L)' 'MTIEKVTDRTTATTWQKKYDAQAPKVGEIAPDFELRDAQGQNPVRLSDFRRKKPVALIFGSFT' A
#
# COMPACT_ATOMS: atom_id res chain seq x y z
N MET A 1 2.90 -2.52 -16.04
CA MET A 1 3.00 -1.45 -15.02
C MET A 1 4.47 -1.29 -14.67
N THR A 2 5.13 -0.27 -15.20
CA THR A 2 6.55 -0.01 -14.93
C THR A 2 6.64 0.68 -13.58
N ILE A 3 7.33 0.08 -12.60
CA ILE A 3 7.56 0.72 -11.32
C ILE A 3 8.75 1.67 -11.50
N GLU A 4 8.45 2.97 -11.56
CA GLU A 4 9.48 4.00 -11.52
C GLU A 4 10.14 3.99 -10.14
N LYS A 5 11.46 3.79 -10.13
CA LYS A 5 12.23 3.77 -8.90
C LYS A 5 12.35 5.22 -8.39
N VAL A 6 11.74 5.50 -7.25
CA VAL A 6 11.88 6.79 -6.57
C VAL A 6 13.23 6.81 -5.84
N THR A 7 14.18 7.59 -6.36
CA THR A 7 15.57 7.62 -5.85
C THR A 7 15.91 8.87 -5.03
N ASP A 8 15.11 9.92 -5.12
CA ASP A 8 15.33 11.19 -4.43
C ASP A 8 14.01 11.83 -3.96
N ARG A 9 14.13 12.81 -3.06
CA ARG A 9 13.00 13.49 -2.42
C ARG A 9 12.12 14.27 -3.41
N THR A 10 12.69 14.86 -4.45
CA THR A 10 11.94 15.66 -5.43
C THR A 10 11.09 14.74 -6.29
N THR A 11 11.66 13.62 -6.73
CA THR A 11 10.94 12.55 -7.44
C THR A 11 9.82 11.99 -6.56
N ALA A 12 10.09 11.71 -5.27
CA ALA A 12 9.08 11.25 -4.32
C ALA A 12 7.93 12.24 -4.17
N THR A 13 8.24 13.53 -4.04
CA THR A 13 7.24 14.58 -3.86
C THR A 13 6.38 14.76 -5.11
N THR A 14 6.99 14.69 -6.30
CA THR A 14 6.29 14.78 -7.59
C THR A 14 5.35 13.58 -7.78
N TRP A 15 5.84 12.38 -7.47
CA TRP A 15 5.04 11.16 -7.52
C TRP A 15 3.84 11.27 -6.57
N GLN A 16 4.08 11.64 -5.30
CA GLN A 16 3.00 11.82 -4.33
C GLN A 16 1.97 12.81 -4.84
N LYS A 17 2.37 14.03 -5.24
CA LYS A 17 1.43 15.05 -5.75
C LYS A 17 0.57 14.56 -6.92
N LYS A 18 1.13 13.73 -7.80
CA LYS A 18 0.43 13.19 -8.97
C LYS A 18 -0.62 12.14 -8.58
N TYR A 19 -0.33 11.29 -7.61
CA TYR A 19 -1.17 10.13 -7.27
C TYR A 19 -2.01 10.31 -6.00
N ASP A 20 -1.75 11.34 -5.18
CA ASP A 20 -2.48 11.60 -3.94
C ASP A 20 -3.99 11.73 -4.16
N ALA A 21 -4.39 12.32 -5.30
CA ALA A 21 -5.79 12.45 -5.70
C ALA A 21 -6.50 11.10 -5.94
N GLN A 22 -5.75 10.00 -6.11
CA GLN A 22 -6.28 8.65 -6.30
C GLN A 22 -6.33 7.84 -5.00
N ALA A 23 -5.84 8.40 -3.88
CA ALA A 23 -5.92 7.74 -2.60
C ALA A 23 -7.40 7.60 -2.17
N PRO A 24 -7.79 6.45 -1.59
CA PRO A 24 -9.15 6.25 -1.10
C PRO A 24 -9.47 7.26 0.01
N LYS A 25 -10.68 7.83 -0.05
CA LYS A 25 -11.17 8.77 0.97
C LYS A 25 -11.69 8.03 2.20
N VAL A 26 -11.88 8.76 3.29
CA VAL A 26 -12.53 8.22 4.50
C VAL A 26 -13.91 7.68 4.15
N GLY A 27 -14.17 6.41 4.51
CA GLY A 27 -15.41 5.70 4.21
C GLY A 27 -15.38 4.89 2.92
N GLU A 28 -14.40 5.10 2.03
CA GLU A 28 -14.20 4.27 0.85
C GLU A 28 -13.50 2.94 1.21
N ILE A 29 -13.77 1.90 0.42
CA ILE A 29 -13.13 0.60 0.60
C ILE A 29 -11.66 0.72 0.18
N ALA A 30 -10.76 0.34 1.07
CA ALA A 30 -9.33 0.28 0.76
C ALA A 30 -9.05 -0.64 -0.45
N PRO A 31 -8.24 -0.19 -1.43
CA PRO A 31 -7.83 -1.00 -2.57
C PRO A 31 -7.24 -2.33 -2.13
N ASP A 32 -7.61 -3.39 -2.85
CA ASP A 32 -7.12 -4.72 -2.53
C ASP A 32 -5.68 -4.90 -2.99
N PHE A 33 -4.90 -5.65 -2.22
CA PHE A 33 -3.53 -6.02 -2.57
C PHE A 33 -3.20 -7.38 -1.96
N GLU A 34 -2.19 -8.02 -2.54
CA GLU A 34 -1.62 -9.27 -2.04
C GLU A 34 -0.12 -9.06 -1.79
N LEU A 35 0.32 -9.41 -0.59
CA LEU A 35 1.73 -9.41 -0.20
C LEU A 35 2.08 -10.79 0.34
N ARG A 36 3.37 -11.14 0.33
CA ARG A 36 3.84 -12.28 1.12
C ARG A 36 4.02 -11.85 2.57
N ASP A 37 3.87 -12.79 3.50
CA ASP A 37 4.19 -12.59 4.90
C ASP A 37 5.67 -12.20 5.11
N ALA A 38 6.03 -11.90 6.35
CA ALA A 38 7.39 -11.50 6.71
C ALA A 38 8.45 -12.58 6.40
N GLN A 39 8.04 -13.83 6.21
CA GLN A 39 8.91 -14.95 5.84
C GLN A 39 8.97 -15.16 4.32
N GLY A 40 8.23 -14.38 3.53
CA GLY A 40 8.15 -14.52 2.08
C GLY A 40 7.35 -15.75 1.63
N GLN A 41 6.60 -16.41 2.51
CA GLN A 41 6.00 -17.70 2.23
C GLN A 41 4.53 -17.57 1.87
N ASN A 42 3.71 -17.15 2.84
CA ASN A 42 2.27 -17.19 2.68
C ASN A 42 1.76 -15.91 2.01
N PRO A 43 0.99 -16.02 0.90
CA PRO A 43 0.28 -14.87 0.36
C PRO A 43 -0.80 -14.43 1.34
N VAL A 44 -0.88 -13.12 1.54
CA VAL A 44 -1.81 -12.45 2.44
C VAL A 44 -2.52 -11.36 1.64
N ARG A 45 -3.84 -11.48 1.52
CA ARG A 45 -4.67 -10.54 0.77
C ARG A 45 -5.45 -9.64 1.72
N LEU A 46 -5.48 -8.33 1.47
CA LEU A 46 -6.18 -7.39 2.34
C LEU A 46 -7.68 -7.74 2.49
N SER A 47 -8.31 -8.16 1.39
CA SER A 47 -9.72 -8.51 1.38
C SER A 47 -10.09 -9.66 2.32
N ASP A 48 -9.16 -10.52 2.70
CA ASP A 48 -9.38 -11.62 3.65
C ASP A 48 -9.69 -11.13 5.08
N PHE A 49 -9.32 -9.89 5.42
CA PHE A 49 -9.55 -9.29 6.73
C PHE A 49 -10.80 -8.41 6.80
N ARG A 50 -11.41 -8.07 5.65
CA ARG A 50 -12.58 -7.19 5.59
C ARG A 50 -13.74 -7.74 6.43
N ARG A 51 -14.42 -6.85 7.18
CA ARG A 51 -15.62 -7.16 7.99
C ARG A 51 -15.41 -8.19 9.12
N LYS A 52 -14.17 -8.60 9.42
CA LYS A 52 -13.86 -9.49 10.56
C LYS A 52 -13.45 -8.70 11.80
N LYS A 53 -12.54 -7.72 11.61
CA LYS A 53 -12.05 -6.80 12.64
C LYS A 53 -11.45 -5.55 11.98
N PRO A 54 -11.28 -4.43 12.70
CA PRO A 54 -10.52 -3.28 12.19
C PRO A 54 -9.09 -3.70 11.80
N VAL A 55 -8.57 -3.11 10.73
CA VAL A 55 -7.24 -3.39 10.17
C VAL A 55 -6.47 -2.07 10.07
N ALA A 56 -5.22 -2.08 10.52
CA ALA A 56 -4.28 -0.99 10.33
C ALA A 56 -3.22 -1.39 9.30
N LEU A 57 -2.89 -0.47 8.38
CA LEU A 57 -1.80 -0.63 7.41
C LEU A 57 -0.65 0.27 7.82
N ILE A 58 0.53 -0.31 7.96
CA ILE A 58 1.76 0.40 8.30
C ILE A 58 2.76 0.15 7.18
N PHE A 59 3.18 1.22 6.51
CA PHE A 59 4.22 1.17 5.49
C PHE A 59 5.53 1.61 6.12
N GLY A 60 6.53 0.74 6.06
CA GLY A 60 7.85 0.99 6.63
C GLY A 60 8.91 0.14 5.93
N SER A 61 10.16 0.35 6.31
CA SER A 61 11.27 -0.50 5.90
C SER A 61 11.59 -1.44 7.05
N PHE A 62 11.64 -2.74 6.75
CA PHE A 62 12.18 -3.77 7.63
C PHE A 62 13.44 -4.29 6.95
N THR A 63 14.60 -3.99 7.54
CA THR A 63 15.93 -4.37 7.04
C THR A 63 16.57 -5.40 7.94
#